data_AF-A0A849ZTZ2-F1
#
_entry.id   AF-A0A849ZTZ2-F1
#
_cell.length_a   1.000
_cell.length_b   1.000
_cell.length_c   1.000
_cell.angle_alpha   90.00
_cell.angle_beta   90.00
_cell.angle_gamma   90.00
#
_symmetry.space_group_name_H-M   'P 1'
#
loop_
_entity.id
_entity.type
_entity.pdbx_description
1 polymer ?
#
loop_
_entity_poly.entity_id
_entity_poly.type
_entity_poly.pdbx_seq_one_letter_code
_entity_poly.pdbx_strand_id
1 'polypeptide(L)'
;MTSAGSAEDAPPALPQPGALDPALLQPLRVDIDEDRFVAITALEVFARCPNWHFLEREAGRPQAAWFRHVEVPHVAPVDPAVVGDLFHRRVECHFGPSPTAWAIGADAEARARVEALWPMFEAMPVFARIAAAAERLVEHDIVVVLPSGLLRGRVDLLLREGASWEVIDFKTGTPAEDDESIRARHRLQMLCYLLALRARAPEQGVWSARLVYPAEGREVVVALREADAAQALGEIDALVRRFKRERGRLHPVYPNAACPPCPFERLPICRRLARA
;
A
#
# COMPACT_ATOMS: atom_id res chain seq x y z
N MET A 1 15.68 67.76 -31.20
CA MET A 1 14.67 67.26 -30.23
C MET A 1 14.47 65.79 -30.51
N THR A 2 15.23 64.93 -29.84
CA THR A 2 15.16 63.47 -29.97
C THR A 2 15.12 62.91 -28.55
N SER A 3 13.95 62.38 -28.18
CA SER A 3 13.69 61.73 -26.91
C SER A 3 14.10 60.26 -27.02
N ALA A 4 15.15 59.86 -26.32
CA ALA A 4 15.52 58.46 -26.17
C ALA A 4 14.68 57.85 -25.03
N GLY A 5 13.85 56.86 -25.37
CA GLY A 5 13.11 56.05 -24.41
C GLY A 5 14.05 55.14 -23.63
N SER A 6 13.93 55.20 -22.31
CA SER A 6 14.58 54.33 -21.33
C SER A 6 14.07 52.89 -21.46
N ALA A 7 15.02 51.96 -21.58
CA ALA A 7 14.77 50.53 -21.59
C ALA A 7 14.23 50.07 -20.22
N GLU A 8 13.07 49.42 -20.23
CA GLU A 8 12.47 48.76 -19.08
C GLU A 8 13.32 47.57 -18.61
N ASP A 9 13.55 47.51 -17.29
CA ASP A 9 14.20 46.41 -16.59
C ASP A 9 13.42 45.10 -16.76
N ALA A 10 14.03 44.13 -17.44
CA ALA A 10 13.52 42.77 -17.48
C ALA A 10 13.68 42.11 -16.08
N PRO A 11 12.67 41.38 -15.58
CA PRO A 11 12.77 40.68 -14.30
C PRO A 11 13.87 39.61 -14.33
N PRO A 12 14.56 39.37 -13.20
CA PRO A 12 15.63 38.39 -13.13
C PRO A 12 15.10 36.98 -13.45
N ALA A 13 15.84 36.26 -14.30
CA ALA A 13 15.52 34.90 -14.65
C ALA A 13 15.45 34.01 -13.40
N LEU A 14 14.39 33.22 -13.28
CA LEU A 14 14.25 32.23 -12.22
C LEU A 14 15.42 31.23 -12.30
N PRO A 15 15.99 30.80 -11.16
CA PRO A 15 17.04 29.79 -11.15
C PRO A 15 16.50 28.50 -11.78
N GLN A 16 17.20 28.02 -12.80
CA GLN A 16 16.93 26.72 -13.42
C GLN A 16 16.98 25.64 -12.31
N PRO A 17 15.98 24.74 -12.22
CA PRO A 17 16.06 23.63 -11.27
C PRO A 17 17.33 22.84 -11.57
N GLY A 18 18.28 22.91 -10.63
CA GLY A 18 19.51 22.13 -10.71
C GLY A 18 19.14 20.66 -10.86
N ALA A 19 19.78 19.97 -11.81
CA ALA A 19 19.62 18.54 -11.96
C ALA A 19 19.83 17.87 -10.60
N LEU A 20 18.82 17.12 -10.14
CA LEU A 20 18.93 16.33 -8.92
C LEU A 20 20.15 15.42 -9.05
N ASP A 21 21.02 15.42 -8.04
CA ASP A 21 22.21 14.58 -8.01
C ASP A 21 21.80 13.11 -8.19
N PRO A 22 22.27 12.43 -9.25
CA PRO A 22 21.99 11.00 -9.46
C PRO A 22 22.41 10.12 -8.28
N ALA A 23 23.34 10.58 -7.43
CA ALA A 23 23.71 9.90 -6.19
C ALA A 23 22.58 9.89 -5.14
N LEU A 24 21.71 10.91 -5.12
CA LEU A 24 20.51 10.94 -4.27
C LEU A 24 19.39 10.02 -4.80
N LEU A 25 19.51 9.57 -6.05
CA LEU A 25 18.59 8.61 -6.69
C LEU A 25 19.09 7.16 -6.59
N GLN A 26 20.27 6.92 -6.00
CA GLN A 26 20.72 5.56 -5.77
C GLN A 26 19.92 4.95 -4.61
N PRO A 27 19.30 3.76 -4.80
CA PRO A 27 18.61 3.08 -3.72
C PRO A 27 19.61 2.81 -2.59
N LEU A 28 19.31 3.37 -1.41
CA LEU A 28 20.11 3.22 -0.20
C LEU A 28 20.25 1.72 0.12
N ARG A 29 21.37 1.10 -0.28
CA ARG A 29 21.70 -0.28 0.10
C ARG A 29 22.35 -0.26 1.47
N VAL A 30 21.52 -0.12 2.50
CA VAL A 30 21.92 -0.39 3.89
C VAL A 30 22.00 -1.92 4.03
N ASP A 31 23.03 -2.45 4.68
CA ASP A 31 23.00 -3.85 5.15
C ASP A 31 21.88 -3.94 6.20
N ILE A 32 20.75 -4.49 5.77
CA ILE A 32 19.52 -4.52 6.55
C ILE A 32 19.58 -5.70 7.51
N ASP A 33 19.79 -5.42 8.79
CA ASP A 33 19.43 -6.31 9.88
C ASP A 33 17.91 -6.55 9.83
N GLU A 34 17.48 -7.70 9.31
CA GLU A 34 16.06 -8.04 9.07
C GLU A 34 15.23 -7.99 10.37
N ASP A 35 15.84 -8.13 11.53
CA ASP A 35 15.14 -8.00 12.82
C ASP A 35 14.80 -6.55 13.19
N ARG A 36 15.37 -5.56 12.48
CA ARG A 36 15.05 -4.14 12.69
C ARG A 36 13.76 -3.72 11.99
N PHE A 37 13.39 -4.42 10.92
CA PHE A 37 12.25 -4.05 10.09
C PHE A 37 11.02 -4.91 10.37
N VAL A 38 9.86 -4.27 10.35
CA VAL A 38 8.56 -4.94 10.31
C VAL A 38 7.88 -4.53 9.00
N ALA A 39 7.45 -5.52 8.21
CA ALA A 39 6.70 -5.24 6.99
C ALA A 39 5.31 -4.69 7.35
N ILE A 40 4.87 -3.60 6.71
CA ILE A 40 3.55 -2.99 6.97
C ILE A 40 2.43 -4.01 6.75
N THR A 41 2.50 -4.82 5.71
CA THR A 41 1.51 -5.87 5.41
C THR A 41 1.51 -6.99 6.45
N ALA A 42 2.67 -7.33 7.03
CA ALA A 42 2.74 -8.29 8.14
C ALA A 42 2.10 -7.71 9.41
N LEU A 43 2.35 -6.43 9.70
CA LEU A 43 1.73 -5.72 10.81
C LEU A 43 0.20 -5.66 10.66
N GLU A 44 -0.30 -5.46 9.45
CA GLU A 44 -1.74 -5.45 9.15
C GLU A 44 -2.41 -6.81 9.41
N VAL A 45 -1.81 -7.90 8.94
CA VAL A 45 -2.33 -9.25 9.22
C VAL A 45 -2.29 -9.52 10.74
N PHE A 46 -1.21 -9.15 11.42
CA PHE A 46 -1.09 -9.30 12.87
C PHE A 46 -2.13 -8.48 13.65
N ALA A 47 -2.38 -7.23 13.22
CA ALA A 47 -3.37 -6.36 13.84
C ALA A 47 -4.78 -6.94 13.76
N ARG A 48 -5.11 -7.62 12.66
CA ARG A 48 -6.37 -8.34 12.50
C ARG A 48 -6.44 -9.57 13.40
N CYS A 49 -5.39 -10.40 13.38
CA CYS A 49 -5.30 -11.58 14.24
C CYS A 49 -3.83 -12.07 14.35
N PRO A 50 -3.21 -12.07 15.54
CA PRO A 50 -1.86 -12.61 15.73
C PRO A 50 -1.71 -14.07 15.29
N ASN A 51 -2.76 -14.89 15.48
CA ASN A 51 -2.76 -16.29 15.05
C ASN A 51 -2.86 -16.43 13.53
N TRP A 52 -3.61 -15.54 12.86
CA TRP A 52 -3.59 -15.51 11.39
C TRP A 52 -2.17 -15.21 10.91
N HIS A 53 -1.54 -14.16 11.43
CA HIS A 53 -0.15 -13.83 11.08
C HIS A 53 0.79 -15.02 11.28
N PHE A 54 0.78 -15.64 12.46
CA PHE A 54 1.60 -16.80 12.76
C PHE A 54 1.37 -17.95 11.76
N LEU A 55 0.10 -18.31 11.51
CA LEU A 55 -0.24 -19.42 10.61
C LEU A 55 0.10 -19.14 9.13
N GLU A 56 -0.06 -17.90 8.68
CA GLU A 56 0.21 -17.54 7.28
C GLU A 56 1.70 -17.34 7.00
N ARG A 57 2.43 -16.71 7.92
CA ARG A 57 3.78 -16.20 7.67
C ARG A 57 4.88 -16.99 8.34
N GLU A 58 4.61 -17.66 9.46
CA GLU A 58 5.66 -18.27 10.29
C GLU A 58 5.58 -19.80 10.34
N ALA A 59 4.39 -20.35 10.55
CA ALA A 59 4.18 -21.80 10.50
C ALA A 59 4.30 -22.38 9.08
N GLY A 60 4.41 -21.49 8.07
CA GLY A 60 4.16 -21.77 6.67
C GLY A 60 2.67 -21.97 6.41
N ARG A 61 2.16 -21.47 5.27
CA ARG A 61 0.82 -21.85 4.82
C ARG A 61 0.71 -23.36 4.95
N PRO A 62 -0.33 -23.92 5.62
CA PRO A 62 -0.49 -25.35 5.65
C PRO A 62 -0.50 -25.82 4.20
N GLN A 63 0.55 -26.56 3.80
CA GLN A 63 0.50 -27.29 2.54
C GLN A 63 -0.82 -28.09 2.59
N ALA A 64 -1.51 -28.17 1.45
CA ALA A 64 -2.84 -28.77 1.31
C ALA A 64 -3.07 -30.10 2.07
N ALA A 65 -2.00 -30.79 2.47
CA ALA A 65 -1.96 -31.89 3.43
C ALA A 65 -2.78 -31.68 4.73
N TRP A 66 -2.81 -30.49 5.34
CA TRP A 66 -3.60 -30.25 6.58
C TRP A 66 -5.10 -30.09 6.31
N PHE A 67 -5.45 -29.83 5.05
CA PHE A 67 -6.82 -29.70 4.54
C PHE A 67 -7.34 -31.00 3.90
N ARG A 68 -6.66 -32.15 4.05
CA ARG A 68 -7.06 -33.44 3.44
C ARG A 68 -8.46 -33.95 3.82
N HIS A 69 -9.17 -33.31 4.74
CA HIS A 69 -10.54 -33.64 5.12
C HIS A 69 -11.54 -32.49 4.94
N VAL A 70 -11.14 -31.40 4.26
CA VAL A 70 -12.06 -30.38 3.78
C VAL A 70 -12.00 -30.44 2.27
N GLU A 71 -13.04 -31.01 1.64
CA GLU A 71 -13.31 -30.70 0.23
C GLU A 71 -13.41 -29.17 0.15
N VAL A 72 -12.38 -28.54 -0.38
CA VAL A 72 -12.46 -27.15 -0.84
C VAL A 72 -13.20 -27.27 -2.17
N PRO A 73 -14.47 -26.87 -2.27
CA PRO A 73 -15.23 -27.00 -3.50
C PRO A 73 -14.57 -26.12 -4.55
N HIS A 74 -14.12 -26.76 -5.62
CA HIS A 74 -13.53 -26.18 -6.83
C HIS A 74 -12.32 -25.26 -6.66
N VAL A 75 -11.28 -25.56 -7.44
CA VAL A 75 -10.23 -24.61 -7.82
C VAL A 75 -10.93 -23.34 -8.28
N ALA A 76 -10.86 -22.28 -7.48
CA ALA A 76 -11.39 -20.98 -7.88
C ALA A 76 -10.71 -20.59 -9.20
N PRO A 77 -11.46 -20.06 -10.17
CA PRO A 77 -10.90 -19.59 -11.42
C PRO A 77 -9.93 -18.44 -11.07
N VAL A 78 -8.63 -18.62 -11.32
CA VAL A 78 -7.46 -17.74 -10.98
C VAL A 78 -7.46 -17.10 -9.58
N ASP A 79 -6.38 -17.31 -8.82
CA ASP A 79 -6.15 -16.64 -7.53
C ASP A 79 -6.26 -15.10 -7.65
N PRO A 80 -7.18 -14.43 -6.92
CA PRO A 80 -7.33 -12.98 -6.93
C PRO A 80 -6.04 -12.22 -6.62
N ALA A 81 -5.14 -12.78 -5.82
CA ALA A 81 -3.84 -12.18 -5.55
C ALA A 81 -2.98 -12.08 -6.82
N VAL A 82 -3.02 -13.11 -7.69
CA VAL A 82 -2.31 -13.11 -8.97
C VAL A 82 -2.87 -12.02 -9.90
N VAL A 83 -4.19 -11.82 -9.89
CA VAL A 83 -4.82 -10.72 -10.66
C VAL A 83 -4.39 -9.36 -10.13
N GLY A 84 -4.34 -9.18 -8.81
CA GLY A 84 -3.84 -7.98 -8.15
C GLY A 84 -2.40 -7.64 -8.54
N ASP A 85 -1.48 -8.59 -8.34
CA ASP A 85 -0.07 -8.44 -8.70
C ASP A 85 0.11 -8.11 -10.18
N LEU A 86 -0.67 -8.76 -11.06
CA LEU A 86 -0.61 -8.54 -12.49
C LEU A 86 -1.14 -7.15 -12.89
N PHE A 87 -2.18 -6.65 -12.20
CA PHE A 87 -2.68 -5.30 -12.38
C PHE A 87 -1.64 -4.25 -11.95
N HIS A 88 -0.99 -4.44 -10.79
CA HIS A 88 0.09 -3.57 -10.32
C HIS A 88 1.24 -3.50 -11.33
N ARG A 89 1.69 -4.65 -11.86
CA ARG A 89 2.70 -4.69 -12.94
C ARG A 89 2.26 -3.95 -14.20
N ARG A 90 0.97 -3.99 -14.54
CA ARG A 90 0.44 -3.25 -15.68
C ARG A 90 0.46 -1.74 -15.43
N VAL A 91 0.10 -1.29 -14.23
CA VAL A 91 0.23 0.12 -13.81
C VAL A 91 1.70 0.56 -13.86
N GLU A 92 2.62 -0.24 -13.33
CA GLU A 92 4.06 -0.01 -13.40
C GLU A 92 4.57 0.09 -14.84
N CYS A 93 4.14 -0.81 -15.73
CA CYS A 93 4.49 -0.74 -17.14
C CYS A 93 3.94 0.52 -17.84
N HIS A 94 2.74 0.96 -17.46
CA HIS A 94 2.07 2.08 -18.12
C HIS A 94 2.60 3.44 -17.64
N PHE A 95 2.83 3.58 -16.33
CA PHE A 95 3.21 4.86 -15.71
C PHE A 95 4.66 4.94 -15.25
N GLY A 96 5.35 3.81 -15.12
CA GLY A 96 6.75 3.73 -14.70
C GLY A 96 7.76 4.01 -15.82
N PRO A 97 9.05 4.11 -15.47
CA PRO A 97 10.12 4.46 -16.41
C PRO A 97 10.58 3.30 -17.30
N SER A 98 10.19 2.05 -17.00
CA SER A 98 10.66 0.86 -17.70
C SER A 98 9.53 0.13 -18.42
N PRO A 99 9.61 -0.09 -19.75
CA PRO A 99 8.65 -0.90 -20.47
C PRO A 99 8.95 -2.38 -20.23
N THR A 100 8.41 -2.94 -19.16
CA THR A 100 8.40 -4.39 -18.95
C THR A 100 7.09 -4.96 -19.43
N ALA A 101 7.13 -6.02 -20.25
CA ALA A 101 5.92 -6.71 -20.67
C ALA A 101 5.22 -7.34 -19.44
N TRP A 102 4.24 -6.60 -18.90
CA TRP A 102 3.54 -6.89 -17.65
C TRP A 102 2.93 -8.29 -17.59
N ALA A 103 2.60 -8.85 -18.76
CA ALA A 103 1.98 -10.16 -18.92
C ALA A 103 2.97 -11.33 -19.14
N ILE A 104 4.30 -11.11 -19.08
CA ILE A 104 5.26 -12.22 -19.22
C ILE A 104 5.01 -13.26 -18.12
N GLY A 105 4.79 -14.52 -18.54
CA GLY A 105 4.55 -15.63 -17.64
C GLY A 105 3.19 -15.60 -16.92
N ALA A 106 2.32 -14.64 -17.26
CA ALA A 106 0.98 -14.57 -16.70
C ALA A 106 0.07 -15.67 -17.28
N ASP A 107 -0.75 -16.25 -16.42
CA ASP A 107 -1.86 -17.10 -16.81
C ASP A 107 -2.83 -16.34 -17.75
N ALA A 108 -3.38 -17.04 -18.75
CA ALA A 108 -4.23 -16.44 -19.77
C ALA A 108 -5.52 -15.86 -19.21
N GLU A 109 -6.12 -16.52 -18.21
CA GLU A 109 -7.33 -16.03 -17.56
C GLU A 109 -7.00 -14.84 -16.64
N ALA A 110 -5.89 -14.88 -15.90
CA ALA A 110 -5.42 -13.75 -15.09
C ALA A 110 -5.22 -12.50 -15.97
N ARG A 111 -4.58 -12.69 -17.13
CA ARG A 111 -4.38 -11.64 -18.13
C ARG A 111 -5.72 -11.10 -18.64
N ALA A 112 -6.65 -11.97 -19.02
CA ALA A 112 -7.96 -11.56 -19.51
C ALA A 112 -8.74 -10.71 -18.49
N ARG A 113 -8.64 -11.05 -17.19
CA ARG A 113 -9.24 -10.26 -16.12
C ARG A 113 -8.62 -8.87 -16.00
N VAL A 114 -7.29 -8.75 -16.05
CA VAL A 114 -6.62 -7.45 -16.03
C VAL A 114 -6.97 -6.62 -17.28
N GLU A 115 -7.05 -7.24 -18.45
CA GLU A 115 -7.52 -6.58 -19.69
C GLU A 115 -8.95 -6.07 -19.57
N ALA A 116 -9.84 -6.79 -18.87
CA ALA A 116 -11.20 -6.33 -18.63
C ALA A 116 -11.28 -5.18 -17.62
N LEU A 117 -10.42 -5.17 -16.59
CA LEU A 117 -10.36 -4.11 -15.57
C LEU A 117 -9.76 -2.81 -16.13
N TRP A 118 -8.87 -2.90 -17.11
CA TRP A 118 -8.09 -1.76 -17.55
C TRP A 118 -8.92 -0.61 -18.14
N PRO A 119 -9.87 -0.83 -19.07
CA PRO A 119 -10.73 0.24 -19.55
C PRO A 119 -11.57 0.89 -18.45
N MET A 120 -11.94 0.13 -17.41
CA MET A 120 -12.66 0.68 -16.25
C MET A 120 -11.78 1.66 -15.48
N PHE A 121 -10.52 1.29 -15.26
CA PHE A 121 -9.52 2.16 -14.66
C PHE A 121 -9.24 3.41 -15.51
N GLU A 122 -9.06 3.26 -16.83
CA GLU A 122 -8.83 4.37 -17.77
C GLU A 122 -9.96 5.42 -17.74
N ALA A 123 -11.19 4.98 -17.50
CA ALA A 123 -12.35 5.86 -17.39
C ALA A 123 -12.43 6.62 -16.05
N MET A 124 -11.61 6.28 -15.05
CA MET A 124 -11.66 6.93 -13.74
C MET A 124 -10.94 8.29 -13.73
N PRO A 125 -11.43 9.29 -12.96
CA PRO A 125 -10.75 10.58 -12.82
C PRO A 125 -9.31 10.48 -12.35
N VAL A 126 -9.01 9.55 -11.42
CA VAL A 126 -7.64 9.32 -10.94
C VAL A 126 -6.67 8.93 -12.05
N PHE A 127 -7.11 8.25 -13.11
CA PHE A 127 -6.23 7.87 -14.22
C PHE A 127 -5.69 9.11 -14.94
N ALA A 128 -6.57 10.05 -15.27
CA ALA A 128 -6.19 11.32 -15.91
C ALA A 128 -5.26 12.15 -15.01
N ARG A 129 -5.50 12.15 -13.69
CA ARG A 129 -4.61 12.81 -12.71
C ARG A 129 -3.21 12.19 -12.70
N ILE A 130 -3.11 10.86 -12.68
CA ILE A 130 -1.83 10.16 -12.74
C ILE A 130 -1.07 10.49 -14.03
N ALA A 131 -1.77 10.50 -15.16
CA ALA A 131 -1.19 10.80 -16.46
C ALA A 131 -0.66 12.25 -16.55
N ALA A 132 -1.36 13.21 -15.94
CA ALA A 132 -1.04 14.63 -15.99
C ALA A 132 -0.06 15.12 -14.91
N ALA A 133 0.24 14.30 -13.89
CA ALA A 133 1.07 14.74 -12.78
C ALA A 133 2.51 15.02 -13.17
N ALA A 134 3.09 16.03 -12.50
CA ALA A 134 4.45 16.49 -12.73
C ALA A 134 5.49 15.44 -12.32
N GLU A 135 5.21 14.68 -11.26
CA GLU A 135 6.08 13.63 -10.76
C GLU A 135 5.22 12.47 -10.26
N ARG A 136 5.67 11.25 -10.55
CA ARG A 136 5.06 10.00 -10.10
C ARG A 136 6.13 8.97 -9.79
N LEU A 137 5.99 8.28 -8.67
CA LEU A 137 6.88 7.19 -8.26
C LEU A 137 6.04 5.92 -8.11
N VAL A 138 6.22 4.98 -9.03
CA VAL A 138 5.48 3.71 -9.05
C VAL A 138 6.26 2.66 -8.25
N GLU A 139 5.55 1.80 -7.51
CA GLU A 139 6.14 0.72 -6.71
C GLU A 139 7.24 1.22 -5.74
N HIS A 140 7.00 2.37 -5.11
CA HIS A 140 8.01 3.07 -4.32
C HIS A 140 8.14 2.49 -2.91
N ASP A 141 9.35 2.10 -2.52
CA ASP A 141 9.64 1.67 -1.17
C ASP A 141 9.54 2.84 -0.19
N ILE A 142 8.90 2.61 0.96
CA ILE A 142 8.78 3.60 2.03
C ILE A 142 9.24 3.03 3.36
N VAL A 143 9.68 3.92 4.24
CA VAL A 143 10.10 3.60 5.60
C VAL A 143 9.44 4.55 6.59
N VAL A 144 8.88 4.01 7.67
CA VAL A 144 8.44 4.78 8.83
C VAL A 144 9.40 4.50 9.98
N VAL A 145 9.98 5.55 10.53
CA VAL A 145 10.87 5.47 11.70
C VAL A 145 10.03 5.55 12.96
N LEU A 146 10.13 4.54 13.81
CA LEU A 146 9.46 4.45 15.10
C LEU A 146 10.49 4.31 16.23
N PRO A 147 10.17 4.74 17.47
CA PRO A 147 11.01 4.47 18.62
C PRO A 147 11.28 2.96 18.84
N SER A 148 10.35 2.08 18.47
CA SER A 148 10.49 0.63 18.60
C SER A 148 11.10 -0.09 17.39
N GLY A 149 11.44 0.62 16.32
CA GLY A 149 12.08 0.05 15.13
C GLY A 149 11.68 0.73 13.83
N LEU A 150 11.82 0.02 12.72
CA LEU A 150 11.49 0.54 11.39
C LEU A 150 10.32 -0.25 10.81
N LEU A 151 9.37 0.46 10.21
CA LEU A 151 8.40 -0.17 9.31
C LEU A 151 8.86 0.03 7.88
N ARG A 152 8.73 -1.03 7.07
CA ARG A 152 8.96 -0.97 5.63
C ARG A 152 7.70 -1.40 4.91
N GLY A 153 7.40 -0.72 3.82
CA GLY A 153 6.43 -1.18 2.85
C GLY A 153 6.73 -0.62 1.49
N ARG A 154 5.79 -0.83 0.58
CA ARG A 154 5.84 -0.31 -0.77
C ARG A 154 4.47 0.27 -1.09
N VAL A 155 4.46 1.48 -1.59
CA VAL A 155 3.24 2.11 -2.08
C VAL A 155 3.14 1.89 -3.58
N ASP A 156 1.94 1.58 -4.06
CA ASP A 156 1.74 1.29 -5.48
C ASP A 156 2.10 2.52 -6.32
N LEU A 157 1.66 3.71 -5.89
CA LEU A 157 2.01 4.96 -6.56
C LEU A 157 2.04 6.16 -5.60
N LEU A 158 3.11 6.96 -5.66
CA LEU A 158 3.15 8.32 -5.13
C LEU A 158 2.92 9.30 -6.27
N LEU A 159 1.96 10.20 -6.07
CA LEU A 159 1.60 11.23 -7.03
C LEU A 159 1.98 12.60 -6.46
N ARG A 160 2.67 13.43 -7.24
CA ARG A 160 2.92 14.83 -6.88
C ARG A 160 2.12 15.77 -7.78
N GLU A 161 1.27 16.57 -7.17
CA GLU A 161 0.52 17.64 -7.81
C GLU A 161 0.91 18.98 -7.17
N GLY A 162 1.73 19.76 -7.89
CA GLY A 162 2.34 20.98 -7.36
C GLY A 162 3.29 20.68 -6.20
N ALA A 163 3.01 21.24 -5.03
CA ALA A 163 3.78 21.00 -3.80
C ALA A 163 3.23 19.83 -2.96
N SER A 164 2.09 19.25 -3.35
CA SER A 164 1.43 18.21 -2.56
C SER A 164 1.73 16.82 -3.12
N TRP A 165 2.01 15.89 -2.21
CA TRP A 165 2.03 14.47 -2.50
C TRP A 165 0.76 13.77 -2.01
N GLU A 166 0.33 12.75 -2.76
CA GLU A 166 -0.76 11.82 -2.43
C GLU A 166 -0.28 10.38 -2.68
N VAL A 167 -0.70 9.45 -1.82
CA VAL A 167 -0.53 8.01 -2.06
C VAL A 167 -1.73 7.49 -2.84
N ILE A 168 -1.50 6.67 -3.86
CA ILE A 168 -2.53 5.91 -4.56
C ILE A 168 -2.23 4.42 -4.33
N ASP A 169 -3.23 3.66 -3.87
CA ASP A 169 -3.15 2.23 -3.63
C ASP A 169 -4.31 1.54 -4.38
N PHE A 170 -3.97 0.65 -5.31
CA PHE A 170 -4.91 0.01 -6.21
C PHE A 170 -5.40 -1.31 -5.64
N LYS A 171 -6.72 -1.49 -5.63
CA LYS A 171 -7.39 -2.70 -5.16
C LYS A 171 -8.21 -3.31 -6.30
N THR A 172 -7.89 -4.54 -6.67
CA THR A 172 -8.56 -5.26 -7.78
C THR A 172 -9.78 -6.07 -7.35
N GLY A 173 -10.03 -6.20 -6.04
CA GLY A 173 -11.25 -6.81 -5.53
C GLY A 173 -12.47 -5.88 -5.60
N THR A 174 -13.66 -6.44 -5.41
CA THR A 174 -14.93 -5.71 -5.30
C THR A 174 -15.35 -5.62 -3.83
N PRO A 175 -15.09 -4.49 -3.13
CA PRO A 175 -15.58 -4.32 -1.78
C PRO A 175 -17.11 -4.17 -1.79
N ALA A 176 -17.82 -5.25 -1.40
CA ALA A 176 -19.26 -5.18 -1.10
C ALA A 176 -19.61 -4.34 0.15
N GLU A 177 -18.70 -3.48 0.60
CA GLU A 177 -18.77 -2.71 1.84
C GLU A 177 -18.91 -1.21 1.57
N ASP A 178 -19.43 -0.49 2.57
CA ASP A 178 -19.44 0.97 2.56
C ASP A 178 -18.03 1.59 2.72
N ASP A 179 -17.92 2.89 2.45
CA ASP A 179 -16.64 3.61 2.48
C ASP A 179 -16.01 3.59 3.88
N GLU A 180 -16.82 3.58 4.94
CA GLU A 180 -16.34 3.59 6.32
C GLU A 180 -15.67 2.27 6.68
N SER A 181 -16.28 1.16 6.29
CA SER A 181 -15.74 -0.19 6.46
C SER A 181 -14.46 -0.38 5.65
N ILE A 182 -14.41 0.13 4.42
CA ILE A 182 -13.19 0.14 3.59
C ILE A 182 -12.08 0.93 4.29
N ARG A 183 -12.38 2.15 4.78
CA ARG A 183 -11.40 2.96 5.52
C ARG A 183 -10.91 2.25 6.78
N ALA A 184 -11.81 1.65 7.55
CA ALA A 184 -11.46 0.93 8.77
C ALA A 184 -10.54 -0.27 8.47
N ARG A 185 -10.86 -1.05 7.44
CA ARG A 185 -10.08 -2.22 7.02
C ARG A 185 -8.65 -1.85 6.63
N HIS A 186 -8.46 -0.76 5.89
CA HIS A 186 -7.16 -0.33 5.38
C HIS A 186 -6.48 0.74 6.24
N ARG A 187 -7.09 1.14 7.38
CA ARG A 187 -6.63 2.26 8.21
C ARG A 187 -5.15 2.16 8.56
N LEU A 188 -4.71 0.99 9.05
CA LEU A 188 -3.32 0.82 9.48
C LEU A 188 -2.34 0.99 8.32
N GLN A 189 -2.60 0.33 7.19
CA GLN A 189 -1.77 0.42 5.99
C GLN A 189 -1.66 1.88 5.53
N MET A 190 -2.81 2.55 5.40
CA MET A 190 -2.86 3.95 4.94
C MET A 190 -2.17 4.89 5.93
N LEU A 191 -2.36 4.74 7.25
CA LEU A 191 -1.68 5.58 8.23
C LEU A 191 -0.15 5.41 8.18
N CYS A 192 0.36 4.19 8.01
CA CYS A 192 1.79 3.98 7.82
C CYS A 192 2.30 4.72 6.56
N TYR A 193 1.55 4.65 5.46
CA TYR A 193 1.91 5.33 4.21
C TYR A 193 1.91 6.85 4.39
N LEU A 194 0.88 7.38 5.04
CA LEU A 194 0.74 8.81 5.31
C LEU A 194 1.82 9.34 6.27
N LEU A 195 2.26 8.55 7.26
CA LEU A 195 3.38 8.92 8.13
C LEU A 195 4.72 8.94 7.39
N ALA A 196 4.95 8.00 6.47
CA ALA A 196 6.13 8.05 5.60
C ALA A 196 6.07 9.30 4.70
N LEU A 197 4.89 9.63 4.16
CA LEU A 197 4.71 10.81 3.33
C LEU A 197 4.93 12.12 4.10
N ARG A 198 4.45 12.18 5.34
CA ARG A 198 4.73 13.30 6.25
C ARG A 198 6.21 13.56 6.46
N ALA A 199 7.01 12.51 6.59
CA ALA A 199 8.46 12.66 6.71
C ALA A 199 9.11 13.20 5.42
N ARG A 200 8.53 12.88 4.25
CA ARG A 200 9.00 13.33 2.94
C ARG A 200 8.60 14.78 2.62
N ALA A 201 7.40 15.19 3.02
CA ALA A 201 6.81 16.48 2.68
C ALA A 201 6.08 17.10 3.90
N PRO A 202 6.82 17.52 4.94
CA PRO A 202 6.27 18.00 6.20
C PRO A 202 5.44 19.30 6.07
N GLU A 203 5.68 20.09 5.03
CA GLU A 203 5.02 21.36 4.76
C GLU A 203 3.55 21.23 4.31
N GLN A 204 3.11 20.05 3.87
CA GLN A 204 1.74 19.86 3.37
C GLN A 204 0.66 20.00 4.46
N GLY A 205 0.97 19.66 5.72
CA GLY A 205 0.07 19.74 6.87
C GLY A 205 -1.11 18.75 6.86
N VAL A 206 -1.54 18.28 5.68
CA VAL A 206 -2.52 17.21 5.46
C VAL A 206 -2.00 16.29 4.36
N TRP A 207 -1.94 15.00 4.66
CA TRP A 207 -1.53 13.96 3.71
C TRP A 207 -2.71 13.04 3.41
N SER A 208 -2.91 12.69 2.13
CA SER A 208 -3.97 11.79 1.69
C SER A 208 -3.43 10.52 1.04
N ALA A 209 -4.17 9.43 1.26
CA ALA A 209 -4.02 8.17 0.57
C ALA A 209 -5.37 7.81 -0.06
N ARG A 210 -5.34 7.40 -1.32
CA ARG A 210 -6.52 7.06 -2.12
C ARG A 210 -6.50 5.59 -2.47
N LEU A 211 -7.50 4.88 -1.99
CA LEU A 211 -7.79 3.52 -2.39
C LEU A 211 -8.61 3.56 -3.67
N VAL A 212 -8.10 2.98 -4.75
CA VAL A 212 -8.73 2.96 -6.07
C VAL A 212 -9.23 1.55 -6.34
N TYR A 213 -10.52 1.42 -6.62
CA TYR A 213 -11.19 0.16 -6.96
C TYR A 213 -11.70 0.21 -8.41
N PRO A 214 -10.88 -0.20 -9.40
CA PRO A 214 -11.24 -0.11 -10.81
C PRO A 214 -12.53 -0.83 -11.18
N ALA A 215 -12.76 -2.01 -10.60
CA ALA A 215 -13.95 -2.83 -10.87
C ALA A 215 -15.27 -2.13 -10.48
N GLU A 216 -15.23 -1.16 -9.57
CA GLU A 216 -16.40 -0.40 -9.11
C GLU A 216 -16.37 1.05 -9.59
N GLY A 217 -15.30 1.50 -10.25
CA GLY A 217 -15.09 2.92 -10.55
C GLY A 217 -15.08 3.78 -9.28
N ARG A 218 -14.62 3.23 -8.15
CA ARG A 218 -14.76 3.83 -6.81
C ARG A 218 -13.41 4.27 -6.25
N GLU A 219 -13.42 5.41 -5.58
CA GLU A 219 -12.25 5.97 -4.90
C GLU A 219 -12.58 6.27 -3.44
N VAL A 220 -11.77 5.76 -2.51
CA VAL A 220 -11.94 6.02 -1.07
C VAL A 220 -10.71 6.70 -0.52
N VAL A 221 -10.88 7.88 0.08
CA VAL A 221 -9.78 8.69 0.60
C VAL A 221 -9.63 8.51 2.11
N VAL A 222 -8.39 8.30 2.55
CA VAL A 222 -7.95 8.36 3.94
C VAL A 222 -7.00 9.55 4.07
N ALA A 223 -7.18 10.38 5.10
CA ALA A 223 -6.35 11.54 5.35
C ALA A 223 -5.74 11.52 6.75
N LEU A 224 -4.54 12.10 6.87
CA LEU A 224 -3.85 12.35 8.13
C LEU A 224 -3.54 13.83 8.22
N ARG A 225 -4.01 14.49 9.27
CA ARG A 225 -3.65 15.88 9.58
C ARG A 225 -2.44 15.90 10.50
N GLU A 226 -1.64 16.97 10.44
CA GLU A 226 -0.49 17.16 11.31
C GLU A 226 -0.85 17.03 12.80
N ALA A 227 -2.00 17.58 13.21
CA ALA A 227 -2.49 17.50 14.58
C ALA A 227 -2.74 16.06 15.08
N ASP A 228 -3.03 15.13 14.18
CA ASP A 228 -3.33 13.73 14.50
C ASP A 228 -2.10 12.81 14.34
N ALA A 229 -1.01 13.31 13.75
CA ALA A 229 0.16 12.50 13.38
C ALA A 229 0.87 11.88 14.59
N ALA A 230 0.99 12.61 15.69
CA ALA A 230 1.61 12.11 16.92
C ALA A 230 0.82 10.94 17.53
N GLN A 231 -0.52 11.02 17.51
CA GLN A 231 -1.37 9.92 17.97
C GLN A 231 -1.23 8.70 17.07
N ALA A 232 -1.31 8.87 15.74
CA ALA A 232 -1.16 7.78 14.78
C ALA A 232 0.20 7.07 14.94
N LEU A 233 1.28 7.84 15.11
CA LEU A 233 2.62 7.31 15.35
C LEU A 233 2.69 6.50 16.65
N GLY A 234 2.07 6.99 17.73
CA GLY A 234 2.01 6.30 19.02
C GLY A 234 1.21 4.97 18.95
N GLU A 235 0.07 4.97 18.27
CA GLU A 235 -0.75 3.76 18.03
C GLU A 235 0.05 2.69 17.27
N ILE A 236 0.74 3.11 16.21
CA ILE A 236 1.55 2.22 15.37
C ILE A 236 2.78 1.71 16.13
N ASP A 237 3.48 2.57 16.87
CA ASP A 237 4.63 2.17 17.70
C ASP A 237 4.22 1.15 18.77
N ALA A 238 3.08 1.35 19.44
CA ALA A 238 2.55 0.40 20.41
C ALA A 238 2.24 -0.97 19.76
N LEU A 239 1.66 -0.96 18.56
CA LEU A 239 1.39 -2.17 17.80
C LEU A 239 2.66 -2.89 17.35
N VAL A 240 3.70 -2.16 16.92
CA VAL A 240 5.01 -2.74 16.55
C VAL A 240 5.70 -3.35 17.76
N ARG A 241 5.68 -2.68 18.93
CA ARG A 241 6.19 -3.27 20.18
C ARG A 241 5.46 -4.57 20.51
N ARG A 242 4.14 -4.59 20.35
CA ARG A 242 3.33 -5.78 20.56
C ARG A 242 3.73 -6.90 19.58
N PHE A 243 3.77 -6.59 18.28
CA PHE A 243 4.22 -7.50 17.23
C PHE A 243 5.57 -8.14 17.56
N LYS A 244 6.58 -7.34 17.92
CA LYS A 244 7.91 -7.85 18.24
C LYS A 244 7.95 -8.77 19.46
N ARG A 245 7.13 -8.51 20.48
CA ARG A 245 7.03 -9.37 21.68
C ARG A 245 6.25 -10.66 21.43
N GLU A 246 5.26 -10.61 20.55
CA GLU A 246 4.23 -11.65 20.40
C GLU A 246 4.36 -12.48 19.12
N ARG A 247 5.18 -12.07 18.15
CA ARG A 247 5.47 -12.85 16.93
C ARG A 247 6.09 -14.21 17.28
N GLY A 248 5.86 -15.20 16.43
CA GLY A 248 6.35 -16.58 16.66
C GLY A 248 5.60 -17.37 17.71
N ARG A 249 4.43 -16.90 18.15
CA ARG A 249 3.64 -17.58 19.18
C ARG A 249 2.17 -17.64 18.79
N LEU A 250 1.53 -18.71 19.24
CA LEU A 250 0.08 -18.83 19.23
C LEU A 250 -0.50 -18.15 20.47
N HIS A 251 -1.62 -17.47 20.28
CA HIS A 251 -2.32 -16.69 21.29
C HIS A 251 -3.67 -17.33 21.60
N PRO A 252 -4.23 -17.11 22.81
CA PRO A 252 -5.64 -17.36 23.06
C PRO A 252 -6.52 -16.71 21.97
N VAL A 253 -7.41 -17.48 21.34
CA VAL A 253 -8.26 -16.98 20.25
C VAL A 253 -9.55 -16.44 20.84
N TYR A 254 -9.82 -15.18 20.55
CA TYR A 254 -11.13 -14.58 20.74
C TYR A 254 -11.73 -14.31 19.36
N PRO A 255 -12.96 -14.78 19.07
CA PRO A 255 -13.63 -14.46 17.82
C PRO A 255 -13.67 -12.94 17.62
N ASN A 256 -13.32 -12.49 16.41
CA ASN A 256 -13.35 -11.09 16.04
C ASN A 256 -13.88 -10.93 14.61
N ALA A 257 -14.03 -9.68 14.15
CA ALA A 257 -14.56 -9.37 12.83
C ALA A 257 -13.72 -9.93 11.67
N ALA A 258 -12.45 -10.30 11.91
CA ALA A 258 -11.58 -10.91 10.91
C ALA A 258 -11.74 -12.44 10.84
N CYS A 259 -12.53 -13.08 11.71
CA CYS A 259 -12.72 -14.53 11.68
C CYS A 259 -13.48 -15.05 10.45
N PRO A 260 -14.63 -14.48 10.03
CA PRO A 260 -15.39 -15.02 8.89
C PRO A 260 -14.62 -15.11 7.55
N PRO A 261 -13.77 -14.13 7.18
CA PRO A 261 -12.95 -14.25 5.97
C PRO A 261 -11.60 -14.98 6.21
N CYS A 262 -11.32 -15.46 7.43
CA CYS A 262 -10.03 -16.05 7.75
C CYS A 262 -9.90 -17.45 7.12
N PRO A 263 -8.84 -17.74 6.32
CA PRO A 263 -8.64 -19.06 5.72
C PRO A 263 -8.39 -20.17 6.75
N PHE A 264 -8.15 -19.79 8.01
CA PHE A 264 -7.84 -20.69 9.13
C PHE A 264 -9.00 -20.86 10.12
N GLU A 265 -10.16 -20.25 9.89
CA GLU A 265 -11.30 -20.25 10.84
C GLU A 265 -11.72 -21.67 11.29
N ARG A 266 -11.50 -22.67 10.42
CA ARG A 266 -11.93 -24.06 10.64
C ARG A 266 -10.92 -24.88 11.43
N LEU A 267 -9.70 -24.38 11.62
CA LEU A 267 -8.66 -25.13 12.32
C LEU A 267 -9.03 -25.33 13.79
N PRO A 268 -8.71 -26.50 14.38
CA PRO A 268 -9.00 -26.76 15.79
C PRO A 268 -8.42 -25.70 16.73
N ILE A 269 -7.27 -25.13 16.39
CA ILE A 269 -6.65 -24.06 17.18
C ILE A 269 -7.49 -22.78 17.21
N CYS A 270 -8.22 -22.49 16.13
CA CYS A 270 -9.14 -21.36 16.05
C CYS A 270 -10.48 -21.64 16.74
N ARG A 271 -10.90 -22.91 16.81
CA ARG A 271 -12.18 -23.33 17.42
C ARG A 271 -12.11 -23.61 18.93
N ARG A 272 -11.00 -24.18 19.41
CA ARG A 272 -10.88 -24.69 20.79
C ARG A 272 -10.80 -23.61 21.85
N LEU A 273 -10.37 -22.40 21.48
CA LEU A 273 -10.19 -21.29 22.41
C LEU A 273 -11.45 -20.38 22.51
N ALA A 274 -12.45 -20.60 21.66
CA ALA A 274 -13.74 -19.90 21.68
C ALA A 274 -14.78 -20.48 22.66
N ARG A 275 -14.43 -21.53 23.42
CA ARG A 275 -15.32 -22.22 24.38
C ARG A 275 -14.76 -22.27 25.81
N ALA A 276 -14.08 -21.22 26.25
CA ALA A 276 -13.73 -21.03 27.66
C ALA A 276 -14.52 -19.85 28.22
#